data_AF-A0AAV0NNJ7-F1
#
_entry.id   AF-A0AAV0NNJ7-F1
#
_cell.length_a   1.000
_cell.length_b   1.000
_cell.length_c   1.000
_cell.angle_alpha   90.00
_cell.angle_beta   90.00
_cell.angle_gamma   90.00
#
_symmetry.space_group_name_H-M   'P 1'
#
loop_
_entity.id
_entity.type
_entity.pdbx_description
1 polymer ?
#
loop_
_entity_poly.entity_id
_entity_poly.type
_entity_poly.pdbx_seq_one_letter_code
_entity_poly.pdbx_strand_id
1 'polypeptide(L)'
;MTGQESNAAALLQLYVECGRHKEAVNLLVEYIDSFAAVRPSDIIKRKKPFASWFPYSTVELSRCQLEDSIASGCMVDQSEKLKSMLDGSLHNHMRLLKVDTDDAFAAAAH
;
A
#
# COMPACT_ATOMS: atom_id res chain seq x y z
N MET A 1 -4.34 -28.04 -9.16
CA MET A 1 -3.22 -27.08 -9.36
C MET A 1 -3.65 -25.73 -8.80
N THR A 2 -3.57 -25.54 -7.49
CA THR A 2 -3.77 -24.24 -6.86
C THR A 2 -2.50 -23.44 -7.11
N GLY A 3 -2.50 -22.64 -8.17
CA GLY A 3 -1.42 -21.68 -8.40
C GLY A 3 -1.23 -20.87 -7.12
N GLN A 4 -0.01 -20.89 -6.58
CA GLN A 4 0.39 -19.97 -5.52
C GLN A 4 0.02 -18.57 -6.00
N GLU A 5 -1.03 -17.98 -5.43
CA GLU A 5 -1.26 -16.55 -5.57
C GLU A 5 0.04 -15.89 -5.10
N SER A 6 0.72 -15.22 -6.03
CA SER A 6 1.92 -14.46 -5.76
C SER A 6 1.62 -13.51 -4.60
N ASN A 7 2.18 -13.79 -3.42
CA ASN A 7 1.92 -13.00 -2.23
C ASN A 7 2.56 -11.61 -2.41
N ALA A 8 1.74 -10.61 -2.76
CA ALA A 8 2.19 -9.24 -2.99
C ALA A 8 2.95 -8.67 -1.78
N ALA A 9 2.63 -9.10 -0.55
CA ALA A 9 3.35 -8.69 0.66
C ALA A 9 4.78 -9.24 0.69
N ALA A 10 4.97 -10.51 0.30
CA ALA A 10 6.31 -11.12 0.23
C ALA A 10 7.15 -10.48 -0.89
N LEU A 11 6.53 -10.14 -2.03
CA LEU A 11 7.21 -9.45 -3.12
C LEU A 11 7.62 -8.02 -2.72
N LEU A 12 6.74 -7.30 -2.02
CA LEU A 12 7.04 -5.99 -1.49
C LEU A 12 8.20 -6.04 -0.49
N GLN A 13 8.17 -7.00 0.44
CA GLN A 13 9.24 -7.20 1.40
C GLN A 13 10.58 -7.46 0.69
N LEU A 14 10.59 -8.34 -0.32
CA LEU A 14 11.79 -8.61 -1.11
C LEU A 14 12.33 -7.35 -1.81
N TYR A 15 11.46 -6.51 -2.38
CA TYR A 15 11.90 -5.26 -3.03
C TYR A 15 12.50 -4.26 -2.05
N VAL A 16 11.92 -4.13 -0.86
CA VAL A 16 12.45 -3.26 0.21
C VAL A 16 13.79 -3.79 0.72
N GLU A 17 13.90 -5.09 0.98
CA GLU A 17 15.15 -5.71 1.44
C GLU A 17 16.28 -5.63 0.39
N CYS A 18 15.96 -5.69 -0.90
CA CYS A 18 16.93 -5.54 -1.99
C CYS A 18 17.26 -4.07 -2.33
N GLY A 19 16.69 -3.07 -1.63
CA GLY A 19 16.89 -1.65 -1.96
C GLY A 19 16.26 -1.23 -3.29
N ARG A 20 15.32 -2.00 -3.84
CA ARG A 20 14.58 -1.72 -5.08
C ARG A 20 13.38 -0.82 -4.78
N HIS A 21 13.66 0.37 -4.26
CA HIS A 21 12.65 1.32 -3.74
C HIS A 21 11.63 1.75 -4.80
N LYS A 22 12.06 1.90 -6.06
CA LYS A 22 11.17 2.27 -7.16
C LYS A 22 10.13 1.18 -7.43
N GLU A 23 10.56 -0.07 -7.52
CA GLU A 23 9.65 -1.21 -7.70
C GLU A 23 8.77 -1.44 -6.48
N ALA A 24 9.30 -1.24 -5.27
CA ALA A 24 8.52 -1.34 -4.03
C ALA A 24 7.37 -0.31 -3.99
N VAL A 25 7.67 0.97 -4.26
CA VAL A 25 6.66 2.04 -4.27
C VAL A 25 5.66 1.83 -5.40
N ASN A 26 6.10 1.47 -6.61
CA ASN A 26 5.18 1.20 -7.71
C ASN A 26 4.22 0.04 -7.40
N LEU A 27 4.72 -1.05 -6.83
CA LEU A 27 3.89 -2.19 -6.41
C LEU A 27 2.84 -1.77 -5.37
N LEU A 28 3.23 -0.91 -4.42
CA LEU A 28 2.34 -0.34 -3.40
C LEU A 28 1.24 0.53 -4.01
N VAL A 29 1.63 1.41 -4.93
CA VAL A 29 0.69 2.30 -5.64
C VAL A 29 -0.29 1.48 -6.46
N GLU A 30 0.19 0.54 -7.27
CA GLU A 30 -0.66 -0.34 -8.08
C GLU A 30 -1.64 -1.15 -7.22
N TYR A 31 -1.16 -1.63 -6.07
CA TYR A 31 -2.01 -2.33 -5.11
C TYR A 31 -3.10 -1.41 -4.53
N ILE A 32 -2.75 -0.19 -4.14
CA ILE A 32 -3.70 0.80 -3.61
C ILE A 32 -4.71 1.25 -4.67
N ASP A 33 -4.30 1.43 -5.92
CA ASP A 33 -5.20 1.82 -7.00
C ASP A 33 -6.12 0.67 -7.40
N SER A 34 -5.59 -0.56 -7.40
CA SER A 34 -6.42 -1.76 -7.48
C SER A 34 -7.37 -1.85 -6.28
N PHE A 35 -6.98 -1.30 -5.12
CA PHE A 35 -7.85 -1.05 -3.97
C PHE A 35 -8.83 0.14 -4.16
N ALA A 36 -8.59 1.10 -5.03
CA ALA A 36 -9.59 2.12 -5.30
C ALA A 36 -10.66 1.63 -6.30
N ALA A 37 -10.29 0.72 -7.22
CA ALA A 37 -11.11 0.38 -8.38
C ALA A 37 -12.24 -0.64 -8.16
N VAL A 38 -12.24 -1.43 -7.07
CA VAL A 38 -13.31 -2.42 -6.80
C VAL A 38 -14.55 -1.72 -6.29
N ARG A 39 -15.71 -2.18 -6.78
CA ARG A 39 -17.01 -1.65 -6.42
C ARG A 39 -17.32 -1.84 -4.92
N PRO A 40 -18.01 -0.88 -4.28
CA PRO A 40 -18.37 -0.98 -2.88
C PRO A 40 -19.17 -2.24 -2.51
N SER A 41 -20.00 -2.73 -3.42
CA SER A 41 -20.80 -3.96 -3.27
C SER A 41 -19.98 -5.23 -3.04
N ASP A 42 -18.69 -5.23 -3.38
CA ASP A 42 -17.79 -6.38 -3.26
C ASP A 42 -16.69 -6.16 -2.20
N ILE A 43 -16.79 -5.11 -1.37
CA ILE A 43 -15.85 -4.78 -0.28
C ILE A 43 -15.67 -5.94 0.71
N ILE A 44 -16.73 -6.68 1.05
CA ILE A 44 -16.65 -7.79 2.02
C ILE A 44 -15.79 -8.94 1.46
N LYS A 45 -15.90 -9.25 0.17
CA LYS A 45 -15.05 -10.25 -0.51
C LYS A 45 -13.60 -9.79 -0.59
N ARG A 46 -13.40 -8.47 -0.60
CA ARG A 46 -12.11 -7.79 -0.64
C ARG A 46 -11.47 -7.64 0.73
N LYS A 47 -12.21 -7.55 1.84
CA LYS A 47 -11.59 -7.52 3.17
C LYS A 47 -10.85 -8.82 3.51
N LYS A 48 -11.12 -9.96 2.86
CA LYS A 48 -10.52 -11.25 3.23
C LYS A 48 -9.00 -11.36 2.92
N PRO A 49 -8.51 -10.94 1.74
CA PRO A 49 -7.07 -10.81 1.47
C PRO A 49 -6.44 -9.55 2.08
N PHE A 50 -7.24 -8.50 2.30
CA PHE A 50 -6.75 -7.18 2.75
C PHE A 50 -6.67 -7.08 4.29
N ALA A 51 -7.45 -7.89 5.03
CA ALA A 51 -7.37 -8.01 6.49
C ALA A 51 -6.29 -8.99 6.94
N SER A 52 -5.72 -9.82 6.04
CA SER A 52 -4.69 -10.79 6.44
C SER A 52 -3.29 -10.19 6.50
N TRP A 53 -2.97 -9.12 5.76
CA TRP A 53 -1.88 -8.18 6.05
C TRP A 53 -1.73 -7.15 4.92
N PHE A 54 -2.05 -5.88 5.19
CA PHE A 54 -1.29 -4.80 4.55
C PHE A 54 0.01 -4.70 5.36
N PRO A 55 1.20 -4.86 4.76
CA PRO A 55 2.45 -4.93 5.49
C PRO A 55 2.89 -3.52 5.89
N TYR A 56 2.13 -2.87 6.77
CA TYR A 56 2.38 -1.50 7.24
C TYR A 56 3.81 -1.35 7.75
N SER A 57 4.37 -2.35 8.41
CA SER A 57 5.78 -2.36 8.81
C SER A 57 6.75 -2.26 7.64
N THR A 58 6.48 -2.93 6.52
CA THR A 58 7.29 -2.89 5.30
C THR A 58 7.14 -1.56 4.57
N VAL A 59 5.93 -1.00 4.61
CA VAL A 59 5.64 0.35 4.09
C VAL A 59 6.42 1.40 4.87
N GLU A 60 6.32 1.37 6.21
CA GLU A 60 7.06 2.26 7.10
C GLU A 60 8.56 2.11 6.89
N LEU A 61 9.08 0.87 6.81
CA LEU A 61 10.49 0.62 6.53
C LEU A 61 10.92 1.23 5.20
N SER A 62 10.14 1.05 4.12
CA SER A 62 10.43 1.64 2.82
C SER A 62 10.46 3.17 2.87
N ARG A 63 9.59 3.78 3.68
CA ARG A 63 9.53 5.22 3.90
C ARG A 63 10.77 5.72 4.66
N CYS A 64 11.18 5.03 5.72
CA CYS A 64 12.40 5.34 6.45
C CYS A 64 13.64 5.25 5.55
N GLN A 65 13.76 4.21 4.72
CA GLN A 65 14.90 4.07 3.80
C GLN A 65 14.97 5.22 2.76
N LEU A 66 13.82 5.71 2.28
CA LEU A 66 13.76 6.89 1.42
C LEU A 66 14.22 8.15 2.17
N GLU A 67 13.79 8.33 3.41
CA GLU A 67 14.21 9.45 4.27
C GLU A 67 15.71 9.42 4.57
N ASP A 68 16.28 8.24 4.83
CA ASP A 68 17.72 8.04 5.03
C ASP A 68 18.51 8.36 3.75
N SER A 69 18.01 7.95 2.58
CA SER A 69 18.63 8.28 1.29
C SER A 69 18.65 9.79 1.05
N ILE A 70 17.53 10.48 1.34
CA ILE A 70 17.44 11.95 1.26
C ILE A 70 18.43 12.60 2.23
N ALA A 71 18.47 12.15 3.49
CA ALA A 71 19.35 12.70 4.52
C ALA A 71 20.84 12.52 4.18
N SER A 72 21.19 11.41 3.52
CA SER A 72 22.55 11.15 3.02
C SER A 72 22.94 11.97 1.78
N GLY A 73 22.00 12.71 1.17
CA GLY A 73 22.21 13.44 -0.08
C GLY A 73 22.28 12.55 -1.32
N CYS A 74 21.93 11.26 -1.21
CA CYS A 74 21.97 10.29 -2.29
C CYS A 74 20.63 10.26 -3.03
N MET A 75 20.65 10.51 -4.34
CA MET A 75 19.47 10.40 -5.22
C MET A 75 18.25 11.17 -4.66
N VAL A 76 18.47 12.38 -4.15
CA VAL A 76 17.49 13.19 -3.40
C VAL A 76 16.19 13.37 -4.20
N ASP A 77 16.29 13.89 -5.43
CA ASP A 77 15.11 14.15 -6.28
C ASP A 77 14.27 12.88 -6.54
N GLN A 78 14.95 11.75 -6.74
CA GLN A 78 14.26 10.47 -6.96
C GLN A 78 13.58 9.98 -5.68
N SER A 79 14.27 10.09 -4.55
CA SER A 79 13.76 9.62 -3.26
C SER A 79 12.58 10.49 -2.77
N GLU A 80 12.65 11.81 -2.97
CA GLU A 80 11.54 12.73 -2.70
C GLU A 80 10.32 12.43 -3.57
N LYS A 81 10.54 12.17 -4.87
CA LYS A 81 9.46 11.79 -5.77
C LYS A 81 8.77 10.49 -5.33
N LEU A 82 9.56 9.46 -4.99
CA LEU A 82 9.03 8.18 -4.53
C LEU A 82 8.27 8.33 -3.20
N LYS A 83 8.80 9.13 -2.27
CA LYS A 83 8.13 9.43 -0.99
C LYS A 83 6.80 10.15 -1.21
N SER A 84 6.75 11.15 -2.09
CA SER A 84 5.51 11.89 -2.41
C SER A 84 4.43 10.98 -3.02
N MET A 85 4.83 10.08 -3.93
CA MET A 85 3.91 9.08 -4.50
C MET A 85 3.36 8.15 -3.42
N LEU A 86 4.24 7.65 -2.54
CA LEU A 86 3.86 6.76 -1.45
C LEU A 86 2.88 7.45 -0.48
N ASP A 87 3.22 8.64 0.01
CA ASP A 87 2.41 9.41 0.95
C ASP A 87 1.03 9.75 0.33
N GLY A 88 0.99 10.13 -0.94
CA GLY A 88 -0.25 10.42 -1.66
C GLY A 88 -1.18 9.21 -1.79
N SER A 89 -0.65 8.05 -2.19
CA SER A 89 -1.43 6.82 -2.31
C SER A 89 -1.91 6.32 -0.94
N LEU A 90 -1.06 6.35 0.09
CA LEU A 90 -1.45 5.94 1.46
C LEU A 90 -2.58 6.82 2.01
N HIS A 91 -2.48 8.14 1.82
CA HIS A 91 -3.52 9.05 2.24
C HIS A 91 -4.86 8.75 1.55
N ASN A 92 -4.84 8.45 0.25
CA ASN A 92 -6.04 8.04 -0.47
C ASN A 92 -6.61 6.72 0.06
N HIS A 93 -5.75 5.74 0.32
CA HIS A 93 -6.14 4.45 0.88
C HIS A 93 -6.83 4.59 2.24
N MET A 94 -6.24 5.36 3.16
CA MET A 94 -6.82 5.61 4.49
C MET A 94 -8.16 6.35 4.41
N ARG A 95 -8.28 7.31 3.48
CA ARG A 95 -9.55 8.01 3.23
C ARG A 95 -10.64 7.05 2.78
N LEU A 96 -10.35 6.15 1.84
CA LEU A 96 -11.30 5.14 1.36
C LEU A 96 -11.72 4.18 2.48
N LEU A 97 -10.76 3.68 3.27
CA LEU A 97 -11.06 2.81 4.40
C LEU A 97 -11.99 3.47 5.44
N LYS A 98 -11.83 4.78 5.65
CA LYS A 98 -12.72 5.54 6.54
C LYS A 98 -14.15 5.59 5.99
N VAL A 99 -14.32 5.94 4.71
CA VAL A 99 -15.63 5.97 4.04
C VAL A 99 -16.30 4.60 4.08
N ASP A 100 -15.57 3.53 3.72
CA ASP A 100 -16.09 2.16 3.76
C ASP A 100 -16.54 1.73 5.16
N THR A 101 -15.89 2.26 6.20
CA THR A 101 -16.22 1.99 7.60
C THR A 101 -17.47 2.76 8.02
N ASP A 102 -17.57 4.04 7.68
CA ASP A 102 -18.74 4.88 7.96
C ASP A 102 -20.00 4.32 7.26
N ASP A 103 -19.88 3.89 6.00
CA ASP A 103 -20.96 3.24 5.24
C ASP A 103 -21.40 1.92 5.88
N ALA A 104 -20.44 1.12 6.37
CA ALA A 104 -20.75 -0.13 7.07
C ALA A 104 -21.50 0.12 8.39
N PHE A 105 -21.12 1.17 9.14
CA PHE A 105 -21.83 1.56 10.36
C PHE A 105 -23.25 2.07 10.06
N ALA A 106 -23.41 2.88 9.01
CA ALA A 106 -24.73 3.36 8.57
C ALA A 106 -25.66 2.20 8.14
N ALA A 107 -25.12 1.22 7.41
CA ALA A 107 -25.86 0.05 6.98
C ALA A 107 -26.27 -0.88 8.15
N ALA A 108 -25.48 -0.94 9.22
CA ALA A 108 -25.78 -1.74 10.40
C ALA A 108 -26.78 -1.08 11.38
N ALA A 109 -27.03 0.22 11.24
CA ALA A 109 -27.98 0.97 12.06
C ALA A 109 -29.44 0.91 11.53
N HIS A 110 -29.66 0.28 10.39
CA HIS A 110 -30.96 0.03 9.75
C HIS A 110 -31.37 -1.43 9.84
#